data_AF-A0A8C9A8Z2-F1
#
_entry.id   AF-A0A8C9A8Z2-F1
#
_cell.length_a   1.000
_cell.length_b   1.000
_cell.length_c   1.000
_cell.angle_alpha   90.00
_cell.angle_beta   90.00
_cell.angle_gamma   90.00
#
_symmetry.space_group_name_H-M   'P 1'
#
loop_
_entity.id
_entity.type
_entity.pdbx_description
1 polymer ?
#
loop_
_entity_poly.entity_id
_entity_poly.type
_entity_poly.pdbx_seq_one_letter_code
_entity_poly.pdbx_strand_id
1 'polypeptide(L)'
;MRPPHLHLSAASGAWALAKLLPLLLMAQLCVKYNRGLTCSGVTLLSPKECEVFYPGVVTNNMICAGLDQGQDPCQSDSGGPLVCDKTLQGILSWGVYPCGSAQHPAVYTQICKYNTWIKKTIRSS
;
A
#
# COMPACT_ATOMS: atom_id res chain seq x y z
N MET A 1 26.74 -66.03 -23.84
CA MET A 1 27.17 -64.92 -24.72
C MET A 1 26.18 -63.77 -24.53
N ARG A 2 26.68 -62.54 -24.29
CA ARG A 2 25.89 -61.35 -23.88
C ARG A 2 24.86 -60.93 -24.94
N PRO A 3 23.67 -60.44 -24.56
CA PRO A 3 22.82 -59.66 -25.46
C PRO A 3 23.32 -58.19 -25.53
N PRO A 4 22.96 -57.44 -26.60
CA PRO A 4 23.41 -56.08 -26.81
C PRO A 4 22.71 -55.12 -25.85
N HIS A 5 23.48 -54.20 -25.27
CA HIS A 5 22.92 -53.06 -24.54
C HIS A 5 22.21 -52.14 -25.54
N LEU A 6 20.88 -52.07 -25.49
CA LEU A 6 20.13 -50.95 -26.07
C LEU A 6 20.42 -49.70 -25.23
N HIS A 7 21.09 -48.72 -25.84
CA HIS A 7 21.19 -47.38 -25.31
C HIS A 7 19.82 -46.69 -25.49
N LEU A 8 18.99 -46.69 -24.44
CA LEU A 8 17.86 -45.77 -24.35
C LEU A 8 18.42 -44.37 -24.06
N SER A 9 18.43 -43.50 -25.08
CA SER A 9 18.63 -42.06 -24.88
C SER A 9 17.38 -41.50 -24.21
N ALA A 10 17.46 -41.24 -22.90
CA ALA A 10 16.44 -40.51 -22.17
C ALA A 10 16.50 -39.03 -22.60
N ALA A 11 15.65 -38.65 -23.55
CA ALA A 11 15.44 -37.25 -23.91
C ALA A 11 14.83 -36.48 -22.72
N SER A 12 15.67 -35.71 -22.03
CA SER A 12 15.43 -34.32 -21.57
C SER A 12 14.00 -33.86 -21.20
N GLY A 13 13.21 -34.63 -20.46
CA GLY A 13 11.91 -34.20 -19.93
C GLY A 13 11.98 -33.28 -18.69
N ALA A 14 13.10 -33.31 -17.95
CA ALA A 14 13.24 -32.57 -16.68
C ALA A 14 13.44 -31.04 -16.85
N TRP A 15 13.86 -30.59 -18.04
CA TRP A 15 14.12 -29.18 -18.31
C TRP A 15 12.85 -28.35 -18.52
N ALA A 16 11.72 -28.98 -18.86
CA ALA A 16 10.46 -28.27 -19.10
C ALA A 16 9.83 -27.76 -17.79
N LEU A 17 9.88 -28.56 -16.72
CA LEU A 17 9.34 -28.18 -15.40
C LEU A 17 10.19 -27.11 -14.72
N ALA A 18 11.52 -27.17 -14.87
CA ALA A 18 12.44 -26.17 -14.33
C ALA A 18 12.30 -24.79 -14.99
N LYS A 19 11.79 -24.71 -16.23
CA LYS A 19 11.49 -23.44 -16.92
C LYS A 19 10.15 -22.82 -16.48
N LEU A 20 9.20 -23.64 -16.03
CA LEU A 20 7.90 -23.18 -15.53
C LEU A 20 7.96 -22.70 -14.08
N LEU A 21 8.87 -23.25 -13.27
CA LEU A 21 9.04 -22.88 -11.87
C LEU A 21 9.35 -21.38 -11.64
N PRO A 22 10.29 -20.73 -12.38
CA PRO A 22 10.51 -19.29 -12.26
C PRO A 22 9.32 -18.48 -12.79
N LEU A 23 8.57 -18.93 -13.80
CA LEU A 23 7.34 -18.27 -14.25
C LEU A 23 6.23 -18.35 -13.19
N LEU A 24 6.07 -19.50 -12.51
CA LEU A 24 5.13 -19.65 -11.40
C LEU A 24 5.52 -18.78 -10.20
N LEU A 25 6.81 -18.69 -9.89
CA LEU A 25 7.33 -17.85 -8.80
C LEU A 25 7.09 -16.36 -9.09
N MET A 26 7.28 -15.92 -10.34
CA MET A 26 6.98 -14.54 -10.76
C MET A 26 5.47 -14.24 -10.75
N ALA A 27 4.61 -15.22 -11.07
CA ALA A 27 3.16 -15.05 -11.00
C ALA A 27 2.64 -14.89 -9.55
N GLN A 28 3.30 -15.50 -8.57
CA GLN A 28 2.95 -15.37 -7.14
C GLN A 28 3.37 -14.02 -6.52
N LEU A 29 4.29 -13.29 -7.16
CA LEU A 29 4.72 -11.95 -6.75
C LEU A 29 3.84 -10.83 -7.32
N CYS A 30 2.85 -11.16 -8.16
CA CYS A 30 2.00 -10.15 -8.79
C CYS A 30 0.94 -9.65 -7.80
N VAL A 31 1.15 -8.44 -7.27
CA VAL A 31 0.16 -7.74 -6.44
C VAL A 31 -1.03 -7.36 -7.32
N LYS A 32 -2.25 -7.73 -6.89
CA LYS A 32 -3.49 -7.34 -7.58
C LYS A 32 -3.86 -5.92 -7.16
N TYR A 33 -3.97 -5.03 -8.14
CA TYR A 33 -4.45 -3.67 -7.95
C TYR A 33 -5.80 -3.47 -8.62
N ASN A 34 -6.59 -2.53 -8.11
CA ASN A 34 -7.80 -2.11 -8.81
C ASN A 34 -7.43 -1.31 -10.07
N ARG A 35 -8.19 -1.50 -11.16
CA ARG A 35 -7.97 -0.77 -12.43
C ARG A 35 -8.63 0.60 -12.45
N GLY A 36 -9.54 0.87 -11.52
CA GLY A 36 -10.22 2.15 -11.37
C GLY A 36 -9.84 2.85 -10.06
N LEU A 37 -9.94 4.18 -10.05
CA LEU A 37 -9.82 4.97 -8.83
C LEU A 37 -10.98 4.63 -7.87
N THR A 38 -10.64 4.45 -6.61
CA THR A 38 -11.60 4.18 -5.53
C THR A 38 -11.65 5.34 -4.56
N CYS A 39 -12.81 5.51 -3.92
CA CYS A 39 -13.00 6.50 -2.87
C CYS A 39 -13.68 5.83 -1.68
N SER A 40 -13.30 6.24 -0.48
CA SER A 40 -13.96 5.87 0.76
C SER A 40 -14.31 7.11 1.56
N GLY A 41 -15.47 7.10 2.21
CA GLY A 41 -15.74 8.04 3.29
C GLY A 41 -14.90 7.67 4.50
N VAL A 42 -14.39 8.67 5.21
CA VAL A 42 -13.61 8.49 6.45
C VAL A 42 -13.98 9.56 7.46
N THR A 43 -13.85 9.24 8.74
CA THR A 43 -14.04 10.18 9.85
C THR A 43 -12.69 10.67 10.33
N LEU A 44 -12.59 11.98 10.60
CA LEU A 44 -11.39 12.57 11.21
C LEU A 44 -11.35 12.27 12.70
N LEU A 45 -10.18 11.90 13.20
CA LEU A 45 -9.92 11.72 14.61
C LEU A 45 -9.20 12.94 15.19
N SER A 46 -9.52 13.26 16.44
CA SER A 46 -8.73 14.21 17.22
C SER A 46 -7.32 13.65 17.50
N PRO A 47 -6.32 14.52 17.78
CA PRO A 47 -4.98 14.05 18.13
C PRO A 47 -4.98 13.07 19.30
N LYS A 48 -5.84 13.29 20.30
CA LYS A 48 -5.94 12.43 21.49
C LYS A 48 -6.51 11.05 21.15
N GLU A 49 -7.50 10.98 20.26
CA GLU A 49 -8.05 9.70 19.80
C GLU A 49 -7.01 8.94 18.98
N CYS A 50 -6.26 9.62 18.11
CA CYS A 50 -5.24 8.96 17.32
C CYS A 50 -4.06 8.44 18.16
N GLU A 51 -3.67 9.17 19.19
CA GLU A 51 -2.61 8.77 20.12
C GLU A 51 -2.89 7.42 20.81
N VAL A 52 -4.15 7.05 20.99
CA VAL A 52 -4.55 5.74 21.53
C VAL A 52 -4.06 4.59 20.64
N PHE A 53 -4.07 4.79 19.32
CA PHE A 53 -3.64 3.77 18.35
C PHE A 53 -2.13 3.80 18.10
N TYR A 54 -1.50 4.97 18.23
CA TYR A 54 -0.10 5.18 17.87
C TYR A 54 0.68 5.97 18.95
N PRO A 55 0.87 5.41 20.16
CA PRO A 55 1.47 6.14 21.28
C PRO A 55 2.90 6.59 21.00
N GLY A 56 3.17 7.89 21.14
CA GLY A 56 4.49 8.49 20.97
C GLY A 56 4.98 8.61 19.52
N VAL A 57 4.16 8.23 18.54
CA VAL A 57 4.53 8.23 17.11
C VAL A 57 3.87 9.38 16.35
N VAL A 58 2.64 9.76 16.72
CA VAL A 58 1.89 10.82 16.04
C VAL A 58 2.43 12.18 16.45
N THR A 59 2.74 13.01 15.45
CA THR A 59 3.28 14.36 15.67
C THR A 59 2.24 15.43 15.34
N ASN A 60 2.52 16.67 15.73
CA ASN A 60 1.69 17.83 15.40
C ASN A 60 1.61 18.15 13.89
N ASN A 61 2.36 17.43 13.05
CA ASN A 61 2.33 17.54 11.60
C ASN A 61 1.43 16.47 10.95
N MET A 62 0.74 15.66 11.74
CA MET A 62 -0.05 14.53 11.30
C MET A 62 -1.52 14.70 11.69
N ILE A 63 -2.40 14.10 10.90
CA ILE A 63 -3.83 13.96 11.18
C ILE A 63 -4.26 12.53 10.85
N CYS A 64 -5.18 11.98 11.63
CA CYS A 64 -5.63 10.61 11.45
C CYS A 64 -7.08 10.58 10.96
N ALA A 65 -7.37 9.64 10.07
CA ALA A 65 -8.71 9.45 9.55
C ALA A 65 -8.96 7.97 9.24
N GLY A 66 -10.19 7.52 9.48
CA GLY A 66 -10.60 6.13 9.27
C GLY A 66 -11.28 5.54 10.51
N LEU A 67 -11.29 4.21 10.60
CA LEU A 67 -12.01 3.34 11.56
C LEU A 67 -13.42 2.92 11.13
N ASP A 68 -14.17 3.80 10.48
CA ASP A 68 -15.53 3.48 10.08
C ASP A 68 -15.55 2.59 8.83
N GLN A 69 -16.36 1.53 8.85
CA GLN A 69 -16.62 0.61 7.74
C GLN A 69 -15.45 -0.24 7.21
N GLY A 70 -14.34 -0.35 7.95
CA GLY A 70 -13.21 -1.21 7.59
C GLY A 70 -12.54 -0.86 6.26
N GLN A 71 -12.76 0.36 5.78
CA GLN A 71 -12.08 0.89 4.60
C GLN A 71 -10.87 1.70 5.06
N ASP A 72 -9.71 1.25 4.63
CA ASP A 72 -8.42 1.82 4.97
C ASP A 72 -7.59 1.84 3.69
N PRO A 73 -6.96 2.97 3.35
CA PRO A 73 -6.09 3.02 2.19
C PRO A 73 -4.92 2.04 2.33
N CYS A 74 -4.36 1.63 1.20
CA CYS A 74 -3.38 0.57 1.16
C CYS A 74 -2.10 0.96 0.42
N GLN A 75 -1.28 -0.04 0.13
CA GLN A 75 -0.09 0.10 -0.68
C GLN A 75 -0.44 0.76 -2.00
N SER A 76 0.40 1.70 -2.42
CA SER A 76 0.23 2.56 -3.61
C SER A 76 -0.80 3.69 -3.51
N ASP A 77 -1.53 3.84 -2.39
CA ASP A 77 -2.39 5.01 -2.18
C ASP A 77 -1.61 6.20 -1.57
N SER A 78 -0.41 5.97 -1.01
CA SER A 78 0.43 7.03 -0.40
C SER A 78 0.64 8.21 -1.35
N GLY A 79 0.51 9.43 -0.83
CA GLY A 79 0.48 10.65 -1.64
C GLY A 79 -0.93 11.06 -2.10
N GLY A 80 -1.92 10.16 -1.97
CA GLY A 80 -3.32 10.43 -2.28
C GLY A 80 -3.97 11.46 -1.34
N PRO A 81 -5.05 12.13 -1.78
CA PRO A 81 -5.64 13.24 -1.03
C PRO A 81 -6.62 12.77 0.05
N LEU A 82 -6.57 13.43 1.20
CA LEU A 82 -7.68 13.48 2.16
C LEU A 82 -8.43 14.79 1.97
N VAL A 83 -9.70 14.70 1.56
CA VAL A 83 -10.54 15.86 1.25
C VAL A 83 -11.72 15.94 2.22
N CYS A 84 -11.90 17.08 2.86
CA CYS A 84 -13.07 17.39 3.69
C CYS A 84 -13.68 18.69 3.18
N ASP A 85 -14.99 18.70 2.94
CA ASP A 85 -15.72 19.87 2.42
C ASP A 85 -15.05 20.52 1.20
N LYS A 86 -14.67 19.68 0.23
CA LYS A 86 -13.99 20.08 -1.02
C LYS A 86 -12.61 20.75 -0.81
N THR A 87 -12.07 20.69 0.40
CA THR A 87 -10.78 21.26 0.76
C THR A 87 -9.79 20.14 1.07
N LEU A 88 -8.59 20.25 0.52
CA LEU A 88 -7.51 19.30 0.79
C LEU A 88 -6.98 19.49 2.22
N GLN A 89 -7.24 18.53 3.09
CA GLN A 89 -6.85 18.56 4.51
C GLN A 89 -5.54 17.81 4.76
N GLY A 90 -5.33 16.72 4.03
CA GLY A 90 -4.20 15.84 4.25
C GLY A 90 -3.69 15.15 2.99
N ILE A 91 -2.48 14.59 3.12
CA ILE A 91 -1.86 13.71 2.12
C ILE A 91 -1.61 12.38 2.80
N LEU A 92 -2.08 11.28 2.22
CA LEU A 92 -1.89 9.96 2.82
C LEU A 92 -0.40 9.67 2.98
N SER A 93 0.00 9.32 4.20
CA SER A 93 1.39 9.03 4.51
C SER A 93 1.58 7.54 4.76
N TRP A 94 0.94 6.99 5.79
CA TRP A 94 1.13 5.61 6.21
C TRP A 94 -0.08 5.07 6.96
N GLY A 95 -0.10 3.76 7.18
CA GLY A 95 -1.11 3.02 7.95
C GLY A 95 -0.54 1.66 8.36
N VAL A 96 -1.35 0.88 9.08
CA VAL A 96 -0.95 -0.48 9.48
C VAL A 96 -1.04 -1.46 8.31
N TYR A 97 -0.25 -2.53 8.37
CA TYR A 97 -0.37 -3.68 7.47
C TYR A 97 -0.80 -4.92 8.27
N PRO A 98 -1.75 -5.74 7.79
CA PRO A 98 -2.46 -5.62 6.51
C PRO A 98 -3.46 -4.46 6.48
N CYS A 99 -3.61 -3.85 5.29
CA CYS A 99 -4.59 -2.79 5.04
C CYS A 99 -6.02 -3.31 5.21
N GLY A 100 -6.99 -2.39 5.36
CA GLY A 100 -8.39 -2.78 5.60
C GLY A 100 -8.63 -3.27 7.03
N SER A 101 -7.67 -3.06 7.92
CA SER A 101 -7.84 -3.29 9.34
C SER A 101 -8.77 -2.21 9.89
N ALA A 102 -10.02 -2.55 10.15
CA ALA A 102 -11.01 -1.65 10.78
C ALA A 102 -10.60 -1.17 12.19
N GLN A 103 -9.43 -1.57 12.67
CA GLN A 103 -8.97 -1.38 14.04
C GLN A 103 -8.00 -0.20 14.17
N HIS A 104 -7.43 0.31 13.08
CA HIS A 104 -6.46 1.41 13.15
C HIS A 104 -6.77 2.47 12.08
N PRO A 105 -6.68 3.76 12.41
CA PRO A 105 -6.86 4.82 11.42
C PRO A 105 -5.62 4.97 10.55
N ALA A 106 -5.78 5.42 9.30
CA ALA A 106 -4.65 5.86 8.49
C ALA A 106 -4.13 7.21 8.96
N VAL A 107 -2.83 7.45 8.75
CA VAL A 107 -2.14 8.68 9.14
C VAL A 107 -1.76 9.48 7.90
N TYR A 108 -2.16 10.74 7.92
CA TYR A 108 -2.01 11.71 6.84
C TYR A 108 -1.10 12.86 7.30
N THR A 109 -0.33 13.43 6.39
CA THR A 109 0.35 14.71 6.61
C THR A 109 -0.69 15.82 6.71
N GLN A 110 -0.64 16.64 7.76
CA GLN A 110 -1.60 17.73 7.98
C GLN A 110 -1.21 18.99 7.19
N ILE A 111 -1.87 19.23 6.06
CA ILE A 111 -1.44 20.25 5.08
C ILE A 111 -1.48 21.67 5.63
N CYS A 112 -2.40 21.99 6.54
CA CYS A 112 -2.51 23.34 7.06
C CYS A 112 -1.21 23.84 7.74
N LYS A 113 -0.37 22.92 8.24
CA LYS A 113 0.96 23.20 8.81
C LYS A 113 2.00 23.61 7.77
N TYR A 114 1.80 23.25 6.50
CA TYR A 114 2.75 23.44 5.41
C TYR A 114 2.36 24.56 4.44
N ASN A 115 1.23 25.23 4.67
CA ASN A 115 0.71 26.28 3.78
C ASN A 115 1.74 27.36 3.42
N THR A 116 2.53 27.82 4.38
CA THR A 116 3.57 28.83 4.15
C THR A 116 4.65 28.31 3.21
N TRP A 117 5.13 27.09 3.44
CA TRP A 117 6.13 26.45 2.60
C TRP A 117 5.60 26.21 1.19
N ILE A 118 4.40 25.64 1.05
CA ILE A 118 3.75 25.40 -0.26
C ILE A 118 3.64 26.69 -1.06
N LYS A 119 3.08 27.75 -0.45
CA LYS A 119 2.92 29.06 -1.11
C LYS A 119 4.26 29.66 -1.51
N LYS A 120 5.29 29.53 -0.68
CA LYS A 120 6.64 30.02 -0.99
C LYS A 120 7.21 29.28 -2.20
N THR A 121 7.16 27.94 -2.19
CA THR A 121 7.71 27.09 -3.26
C THR A 121 7.04 27.36 -4.61
N ILE A 122 5.69 27.45 -4.64
CA ILE A 122 4.94 27.75 -5.87
C ILE A 122 5.34 29.12 -6.44
N ARG A 123 5.54 30.13 -5.58
CA ARG A 123 5.91 31.49 -6.01
C ARG A 123 7.35 31.63 -6.46
N SER A 124 8.23 30.74 -6.01
CA SER A 124 9.65 30.73 -6.40
C SER A 124 9.95 29.88 -7.62
N SER A 125 8.93 29.29 -8.24
CA SER A 125 9.03 28.45 -9.43
C SER A 125 8.75 29.24 -10.71
#